data_AF-A0A1D1Z2D6-F1
#
_entry.id   AF-A0A1D1Z2D6-F1
#
_cell.length_a   1.000
_cell.length_b   1.000
_cell.length_c   1.000
_cell.angle_alpha   90.00
_cell.angle_beta   90.00
_cell.angle_gamma   90.00
#
_symmetry.space_group_name_H-M   'P 1'
#
loop_
_entity.id
_entity.type
_entity.pdbx_description
1 polymer ?
#
loop_
_entity_poly.entity_id
_entity_poly.type
_entity_poly.pdbx_seq_one_letter_code
_entity_poly.pdbx_strand_id
1 'polypeptide(L)'
;MATESSGNPVPLLHFFFLLLLFQFSPSSSDPRANVAALICGTRRAPDAISFVQNFQGDMAALADLVSSNNWGTHLANSSNPSPSSSSSSSPVYGLVQCHSDLSRTDCLLCFSAGRMRLPSCLPNVSARIFLDGCFIRYDSYEFYSEAVDPTLDRVACGGIRVGGGPGEEAAWRAGVVGTVGNLTE
;
A
#
# COMPACT_ATOMS: atom_id res chain seq x y z
N MET A 1 15.44 55.58 -52.07
CA MET A 1 15.50 54.13 -51.86
C MET A 1 15.54 53.89 -50.36
N ALA A 2 14.38 53.63 -49.75
CA ALA A 2 14.28 53.18 -48.37
C ALA A 2 13.68 51.78 -48.43
N THR A 3 14.47 50.77 -48.09
CA THR A 3 14.03 49.39 -48.02
C THR A 3 13.46 49.15 -46.62
N GLU A 4 12.15 48.96 -46.51
CA GLU A 4 11.50 48.47 -45.30
C GLU A 4 12.01 47.04 -45.01
N SER A 5 12.61 46.87 -43.83
CA SER A 5 13.03 45.58 -43.30
C SER A 5 11.85 44.96 -42.57
N SER A 6 11.21 43.95 -43.17
CA SER A 6 10.16 43.17 -42.49
C SER A 6 10.81 42.24 -41.46
N GLY A 7 10.90 42.69 -40.21
CA GLY A 7 11.31 41.84 -39.10
C GLY A 7 10.25 40.76 -38.83
N ASN A 8 10.58 39.50 -39.11
CA ASN A 8 9.73 38.35 -38.78
C ASN A 8 9.55 38.25 -37.24
N PRO A 9 8.32 38.25 -36.68
CA PRO A 9 8.06 38.24 -35.23
C PRO A 9 8.20 36.86 -34.56
N VAL A 10 8.61 35.84 -35.31
CA VAL A 10 8.77 34.44 -34.87
C VAL A 10 9.68 34.24 -33.64
N PRO A 11 10.82 34.94 -33.46
CA PRO A 11 11.72 34.68 -32.34
C PRO A 11 11.16 35.14 -30.98
N LEU A 12 10.34 36.19 -30.96
CA LEU A 12 9.69 36.68 -29.73
C LEU A 12 8.64 35.71 -29.20
N LEU A 13 7.88 35.09 -30.10
CA LEU A 13 6.84 34.13 -29.74
C LEU A 13 7.43 32.81 -29.22
N HIS A 14 8.56 32.37 -29.79
CA HIS A 14 9.34 31.23 -29.26
C HIS A 14 9.92 31.51 -27.87
N PHE A 15 10.47 32.72 -27.64
CA PHE A 15 11.01 33.10 -26.34
C PHE A 15 9.91 33.13 -25.26
N PHE A 16 8.72 33.63 -25.58
CA PHE A 16 7.56 33.62 -24.69
C PHE A 16 7.09 32.19 -24.38
N PHE A 17 7.09 31.28 -25.37
CA PHE A 17 6.72 29.88 -25.16
C PHE A 17 7.72 29.13 -24.27
N LEU A 18 9.03 29.39 -24.42
CA LEU A 18 10.07 28.82 -23.55
C LEU A 18 9.98 29.36 -22.11
N LEU A 19 9.65 30.65 -21.94
CA LEU A 19 9.38 31.25 -20.63
C LEU A 19 8.16 30.62 -19.95
N LEU A 20 7.08 30.36 -20.69
CA LEU A 20 5.89 29.67 -20.20
C LEU A 20 6.21 28.23 -19.75
N LEU A 21 7.03 27.49 -20.49
CA LEU A 21 7.47 26.15 -20.09
C LEU A 21 8.32 26.17 -18.80
N PHE A 22 9.05 27.24 -18.54
CA PHE A 22 9.79 27.45 -17.28
C PHE A 22 8.92 27.89 -16.10
N GLN A 23 7.66 28.31 -16.32
CA GLN A 23 6.72 28.63 -15.23
C GLN A 23 6.00 27.39 -14.69
N PHE A 24 5.99 26.28 -15.44
CA PHE A 24 5.45 25.02 -14.95
C PHE A 24 6.52 24.34 -14.08
N SER A 25 6.43 24.55 -12.77
CA SER A 25 7.20 23.74 -11.82
C SER A 25 6.86 22.27 -12.05
N PRO A 26 7.84 21.34 -12.13
CA PRO A 26 7.54 19.92 -12.23
C PRO A 26 6.74 19.51 -11.00
N SER A 27 5.53 18.99 -11.19
CA SER A 27 4.75 18.38 -10.11
C SER A 27 5.41 17.06 -9.74
N SER A 28 6.06 16.99 -8.58
CA SER A 28 6.48 15.71 -8.01
C SER A 28 5.24 14.97 -7.54
N SER A 29 4.94 13.79 -8.08
CA SER A 29 3.96 12.90 -7.45
C SER A 29 4.54 12.39 -6.13
N ASP A 30 3.72 12.35 -5.08
CA ASP A 30 4.09 11.75 -3.80
C ASP A 30 3.52 10.32 -3.77
N PRO A 31 4.36 9.27 -3.75
CA PRO A 31 3.90 7.90 -3.69
C PRO A 31 3.29 7.51 -2.33
N ARG A 32 3.24 8.43 -1.36
CA ARG A 32 2.66 8.22 -0.02
C ARG A 32 3.25 6.99 0.68
N ALA A 33 4.57 6.85 0.56
CA ALA A 33 5.33 5.69 1.04
C ALA A 33 5.84 5.83 2.49
N ASN A 34 5.31 6.79 3.26
CA ASN A 34 5.63 6.94 4.67
C ASN A 34 4.92 5.87 5.51
N VAL A 35 5.61 5.32 6.51
CA VAL A 35 5.11 4.19 7.30
C VAL A 35 4.34 4.72 8.51
N ALA A 36 3.03 4.49 8.53
CA ALA A 36 2.18 4.81 9.66
C ALA A 36 2.31 3.73 10.77
N ALA A 37 2.36 2.46 10.40
CA ALA A 37 2.56 1.35 11.33
C ALA A 37 3.14 0.11 10.66
N LEU A 38 3.94 -0.65 11.41
CA LEU A 38 4.39 -2.00 11.06
C LEU A 38 4.15 -2.91 12.26
N ILE A 39 3.33 -3.94 12.08
CA ILE A 39 2.93 -4.88 13.11
C ILE A 39 3.38 -6.27 12.68
N CYS A 40 4.31 -6.86 13.41
CA CYS A 40 4.72 -8.24 13.20
C CYS A 40 3.91 -9.17 14.11
N GLY A 41 3.51 -10.33 13.59
CA GLY A 41 2.92 -11.39 14.40
C GLY A 41 3.92 -11.95 15.42
N THR A 42 3.42 -12.71 16.40
CA THR A 42 4.24 -13.30 17.46
C THR A 42 4.62 -14.76 17.19
N ARG A 43 3.87 -15.44 16.32
CA ARG A 43 4.13 -16.84 15.94
C ARG A 43 5.17 -16.90 14.83
N ARG A 44 6.13 -17.81 14.97
CA ARG A 44 7.16 -18.10 13.96
C ARG A 44 6.77 -19.28 13.09
N ALA A 45 7.20 -19.27 11.84
CA ALA A 45 7.00 -20.37 10.92
C ALA A 45 7.74 -21.65 11.42
N PRO A 46 7.11 -22.84 11.35
CA PRO A 46 7.78 -24.09 11.69
C PRO A 46 9.01 -24.37 10.83
N ASP A 47 8.93 -24.04 9.54
CA ASP A 47 10.07 -24.05 8.62
C ASP A 47 10.30 -22.65 8.07
N ALA A 48 11.26 -21.95 8.67
CA ALA A 48 11.63 -20.60 8.28
C ALA A 48 12.19 -20.53 6.85
N ILE A 49 12.83 -21.59 6.34
CA ILE A 49 13.47 -21.56 5.02
C ILE A 49 12.39 -21.57 3.94
N SER A 50 11.47 -22.54 3.98
CA SER A 50 10.38 -22.60 2.99
C SER A 50 9.43 -21.40 3.13
N PHE A 51 9.18 -20.92 4.34
CA PHE A 51 8.35 -19.73 4.56
C PHE A 51 8.96 -18.48 3.93
N VAL A 52 10.27 -18.23 4.10
CA VAL A 52 10.94 -17.07 3.50
C VAL A 52 10.95 -17.17 1.96
N GLN A 53 11.09 -18.37 1.39
CA GLN A 53 10.99 -18.57 -0.05
C GLN A 53 9.58 -18.30 -0.58
N ASN A 54 8.55 -18.82 0.11
CA ASN A 54 7.15 -18.56 -0.23
C ASN A 54 6.83 -17.07 -0.11
N PHE A 55 7.31 -16.38 0.93
CA PHE A 55 7.16 -14.93 1.08
C PHE A 55 7.77 -14.15 -0.10
N GLN A 56 8.97 -14.52 -0.55
CA GLN A 56 9.59 -13.85 -1.70
C GLN A 56 8.80 -14.06 -2.99
N GLY A 57 8.31 -15.29 -3.23
CA GLY A 57 7.47 -15.60 -4.38
C GLY A 57 6.14 -14.85 -4.34
N ASP A 58 5.51 -14.79 -3.16
CA ASP A 58 4.26 -14.07 -2.95
C ASP A 58 4.40 -12.57 -3.22
N MET A 59 5.42 -11.94 -2.64
CA MET A 59 5.69 -10.51 -2.82
C MET A 59 6.16 -10.15 -4.24
N ALA A 60 6.61 -11.12 -5.04
CA ALA A 60 6.87 -10.94 -6.46
C ALA A 60 5.56 -10.96 -7.26
N ALA A 61 4.70 -11.96 -7.04
CA ALA A 61 3.40 -12.07 -7.70
C ALA A 61 2.47 -10.87 -7.37
N LEU A 62 2.48 -10.40 -6.12
CA LEU A 62 1.76 -9.20 -5.72
C LEU A 62 2.26 -7.94 -6.45
N ALA A 63 3.54 -7.86 -6.83
CA ALA A 63 4.07 -6.73 -7.60
C ALA A 63 3.42 -6.64 -8.99
N ASP A 64 3.18 -7.78 -9.63
CA ASP A 64 2.52 -7.85 -10.94
C ASP A 64 1.03 -7.48 -10.83
N LEU A 65 0.37 -7.90 -9.75
CA LEU A 65 -1.02 -7.51 -9.46
C LEU A 65 -1.13 -6.01 -9.13
N VAL A 66 -0.20 -5.45 -8.37
CA VAL A 66 -0.11 -4.00 -8.11
C VAL A 66 0.16 -3.21 -9.38
N SER A 67 0.83 -3.81 -10.36
CA SER A 67 1.08 -3.22 -11.67
C SER A 67 -0.09 -3.39 -12.66
N SER A 68 -1.12 -4.19 -12.34
CA SER A 68 -2.31 -4.39 -13.20
C SER A 68 -3.66 -3.97 -12.59
N ASN A 69 -3.88 -4.10 -11.26
CA ASN A 69 -5.11 -3.67 -10.57
C ASN A 69 -4.99 -2.65 -9.40
N ASN A 70 -3.79 -2.27 -8.91
CA ASN A 70 -3.52 -1.39 -7.76
C ASN A 70 -3.86 -2.05 -6.42
N TRP A 71 -4.24 -3.31 -6.48
CA TRP A 71 -4.49 -4.21 -5.37
C TRP A 71 -4.29 -5.64 -5.88
N GLY A 72 -4.25 -6.59 -4.97
CA GLY A 72 -4.23 -8.00 -5.32
C GLY A 72 -4.09 -8.90 -4.10
N THR A 73 -4.41 -10.17 -4.32
CA THR A 73 -4.21 -11.25 -3.35
C THR A 73 -3.48 -12.39 -4.03
N HIS A 74 -2.64 -13.10 -3.30
CA HIS A 74 -1.90 -14.23 -3.85
C HIS A 74 -1.60 -15.27 -2.75
N LEU A 75 -1.45 -16.53 -3.16
CA LEU A 75 -1.05 -17.64 -2.30
C LEU A 75 0.24 -18.23 -2.84
N ALA A 76 1.31 -18.12 -2.08
CA ALA A 76 2.54 -18.87 -2.34
C ALA A 76 2.60 -20.11 -1.45
N ASN A 77 2.63 -21.28 -2.09
CA ASN A 77 2.82 -22.56 -1.42
C ASN A 77 3.74 -23.44 -2.27
N SER A 78 5.04 -23.41 -2.00
CA SER A 78 5.99 -24.26 -2.72
C SER A 78 5.72 -25.74 -2.45
N SER A 79 5.57 -26.52 -3.53
CA SER A 79 5.54 -27.99 -3.51
C SER A 79 6.93 -28.61 -3.44
N ASN A 80 8.00 -27.82 -3.52
CA ASN A 80 9.38 -28.28 -3.42
C ASN A 80 9.87 -28.06 -1.98
N PRO A 81 9.83 -29.09 -1.11
CA PRO A 81 10.31 -28.97 0.27
C PRO A 81 11.81 -28.66 0.27
N SER A 82 12.25 -27.80 1.19
CA SER A 82 13.67 -27.64 1.50
C SER A 82 14.27 -29.00 1.87
N PRO A 83 15.51 -29.32 1.49
CA PRO A 83 16.18 -30.58 1.88
C PRO A 83 16.29 -30.78 3.40
N SER A 84 16.01 -29.74 4.20
CA SER A 84 15.94 -29.77 5.66
C SER A 84 14.52 -29.81 6.24
N SER A 85 13.47 -29.83 5.40
CA SER A 85 12.07 -29.71 5.83
C SER A 85 11.35 -31.06 5.80
N SER A 86 10.85 -31.47 6.96
CA SER A 86 9.94 -32.61 7.11
C SER A 86 8.57 -32.23 6.56
N SER A 87 8.37 -32.37 5.24
CA SER A 87 7.08 -32.44 4.53
C SER A 87 5.99 -31.40 4.86
N SER A 88 6.32 -30.27 5.47
CA SER A 88 5.38 -29.24 5.88
C SER A 88 5.72 -27.93 5.18
N SER A 89 5.14 -27.73 4.00
CA SER A 89 5.21 -26.42 3.35
C SER A 89 4.51 -25.39 4.23
N SER A 90 5.15 -24.24 4.44
CA SER A 90 4.56 -23.14 5.21
C SER A 90 3.97 -22.13 4.23
N PRO A 91 2.67 -22.17 3.93
CA PRO A 91 2.06 -21.29 2.92
C PRO A 91 2.10 -19.83 3.38
N VAL A 92 2.11 -18.93 2.39
CA VAL A 92 1.99 -17.48 2.58
C VAL A 92 0.80 -16.99 1.78
N TYR A 93 -0.18 -16.43 2.48
CA TYR A 93 -1.28 -15.67 1.89
C TYR A 93 -0.90 -14.21 1.97
N GLY A 94 -0.97 -13.50 0.85
CA GLY A 94 -0.62 -12.09 0.75
C GLY A 94 -1.73 -11.25 0.18
N LEU A 95 -1.84 -10.03 0.67
CA LEU A 95 -2.75 -9.00 0.18
C LEU A 95 -2.03 -7.66 0.12
N VAL A 96 -2.27 -6.93 -0.96
CA VAL A 96 -1.92 -5.51 -1.09
C VAL A 96 -3.14 -4.73 -1.57
N GLN A 97 -3.33 -3.55 -1.00
CA GLN A 97 -4.36 -2.62 -1.43
C GLN A 97 -3.80 -1.19 -1.36
N CYS A 98 -3.68 -0.53 -2.51
CA CYS A 98 -3.40 0.90 -2.57
C CYS A 98 -4.68 1.71 -2.38
N HIS A 99 -4.55 2.95 -1.92
CA HIS A 99 -5.67 3.88 -1.98
C HIS A 99 -6.03 4.21 -3.43
N SER A 100 -7.32 4.47 -3.66
CA SER A 100 -7.88 4.65 -5.00
C SER A 100 -7.41 5.93 -5.70
N ASP A 101 -6.85 6.89 -4.97
CA ASP A 101 -6.33 8.15 -5.50
C ASP A 101 -4.90 8.03 -6.04
N LEU A 102 -4.18 6.94 -5.76
CA LEU A 102 -2.83 6.74 -6.28
C LEU A 102 -2.85 6.30 -7.74
N SER A 103 -1.92 6.87 -8.51
CA SER A 103 -1.60 6.34 -9.83
C SER A 103 -1.01 4.92 -9.71
N ARG A 104 -1.03 4.17 -10.82
CA ARG A 104 -0.35 2.88 -10.96
C ARG A 104 1.10 2.91 -10.46
N THR A 105 1.84 3.93 -10.89
CA THR A 105 3.26 4.10 -10.58
C THR A 105 3.46 4.40 -9.10
N ASP A 106 2.67 5.33 -8.54
CA ASP A 106 2.74 5.69 -7.12
C ASP A 106 2.38 4.50 -6.22
N CYS A 107 1.36 3.73 -6.61
CA CYS A 107 0.96 2.51 -5.92
C CYS A 107 2.08 1.45 -5.92
N LEU A 108 2.77 1.25 -7.06
CA LEU A 108 3.92 0.35 -7.15
C LEU A 108 5.10 0.81 -6.28
N LEU A 109 5.35 2.14 -6.22
CA LEU A 109 6.37 2.71 -5.35
C LEU A 109 6.03 2.53 -3.86
N CYS A 110 4.77 2.75 -3.47
CA CYS A 110 4.30 2.46 -2.12
C CYS A 110 4.47 0.99 -1.75
N PHE A 111 4.02 0.09 -2.63
CA PHE A 111 4.18 -1.36 -2.45
C PHE A 111 5.65 -1.76 -2.30
N SER A 112 6.54 -1.22 -3.15
CA SER A 112 7.98 -1.47 -3.09
C SER A 112 8.58 -1.02 -1.75
N ALA A 113 8.19 0.16 -1.25
CA ALA A 113 8.61 0.63 0.07
C ALA A 113 8.15 -0.32 1.19
N GLY A 114 6.90 -0.77 1.16
CA GLY A 114 6.38 -1.73 2.14
C GLY A 114 7.08 -3.09 2.06
N ARG A 115 7.28 -3.62 0.85
CA ARG A 115 7.99 -4.87 0.57
C ARG A 115 9.43 -4.87 1.08
N MET A 116 10.11 -3.71 1.12
CA MET A 116 11.45 -3.58 1.71
C MET A 116 11.45 -3.60 3.25
N ARG A 117 10.33 -3.28 3.91
CA ARG A 117 10.24 -3.22 5.38
C ARG A 117 9.75 -4.53 5.99
N LEU A 118 8.82 -5.22 5.33
CA LEU A 118 8.25 -6.50 5.78
C LEU A 118 9.26 -7.61 6.13
N PRO A 119 10.44 -7.73 5.46
CA PRO A 119 11.46 -8.70 5.83
C PRO A 119 11.94 -8.61 7.27
N SER A 120 11.82 -7.45 7.93
CA SER A 120 12.16 -7.29 9.35
C SER A 120 11.26 -8.10 10.30
N CYS A 121 10.08 -8.53 9.84
CA CYS A 121 9.18 -9.40 10.60
C CYS A 121 9.47 -10.89 10.39
N LEU A 122 10.25 -11.28 9.38
CA LEU A 122 10.52 -12.69 9.12
C LEU A 122 11.40 -13.29 10.24
N PRO A 123 11.19 -14.55 10.65
CA PRO A 123 10.28 -15.55 10.07
C PRO A 123 8.92 -15.64 10.80
N ASN A 124 8.40 -14.53 11.33
CA ASN A 124 7.04 -14.54 11.88
C ASN A 124 6.04 -14.82 10.76
N VAL A 125 5.00 -15.60 11.07
CA VAL A 125 4.04 -16.10 10.07
C VAL A 125 3.11 -15.02 9.53
N SER A 126 3.05 -13.88 10.20
CA SER A 126 2.18 -12.78 9.81
C SER A 126 2.84 -11.43 10.03
N ALA A 127 2.49 -10.48 9.18
CA ALA A 127 2.74 -9.06 9.41
C ALA A 127 1.74 -8.19 8.65
N ARG A 128 1.57 -6.97 9.16
CA ARG A 128 0.78 -5.91 8.55
C ARG A 128 1.61 -4.66 8.50
N ILE A 129 1.64 -4.00 7.35
CA ILE A 129 2.24 -2.67 7.21
C ILE A 129 1.22 -1.71 6.63
N PHE A 130 1.10 -0.57 7.29
CA PHE A 130 0.25 0.55 6.91
C PHE A 130 1.17 1.67 6.46
N LEU A 131 1.10 2.00 5.17
CA LEU A 131 1.72 3.17 4.60
C LEU A 131 0.64 4.19 4.24
N ASP A 132 1.01 5.45 4.10
CA ASP A 132 0.04 6.51 3.82
C ASP A 132 -0.75 6.28 2.50
N GLY A 133 -0.20 5.50 1.56
CA GLY A 133 -0.81 5.19 0.26
C GLY A 133 -1.21 3.74 0.03
N CYS A 134 -0.79 2.80 0.87
CA CYS A 134 -1.06 1.38 0.67
C CYS A 134 -0.98 0.56 1.96
N PHE A 135 -1.76 -0.51 1.98
CA PHE A 135 -1.76 -1.53 3.01
C PHE A 135 -1.22 -2.85 2.44
N ILE A 136 -0.37 -3.52 3.20
CA ILE A 136 0.13 -4.86 2.84
C ILE A 136 0.02 -5.78 4.06
N ARG A 137 -0.55 -6.96 3.86
CA ARG A 137 -0.66 -8.01 4.87
C ARG A 137 -0.19 -9.33 4.30
N TYR A 138 0.57 -10.08 5.09
CA TYR A 138 0.76 -11.50 4.85
C TYR A 138 0.40 -12.31 6.10
N ASP A 139 -0.02 -13.54 5.91
CA ASP A 139 -0.30 -14.51 6.98
C ASP A 139 -0.10 -15.96 6.49
N SER A 140 -0.20 -16.90 7.42
CA SER A 140 -0.12 -18.36 7.18
C SER A 140 -1.49 -19.02 6.92
N TYR A 141 -2.57 -18.25 6.96
CA TYR A 141 -3.93 -18.72 6.70
C TYR A 141 -4.68 -17.73 5.80
N GLU A 142 -5.79 -18.18 5.22
CA GLU A 142 -6.62 -17.37 4.35
C GLU A 142 -7.44 -16.34 5.16
N PHE A 143 -6.98 -15.09 5.19
CA PHE A 143 -7.59 -14.00 5.96
C PHE A 143 -8.47 -13.05 5.14
N TYR A 144 -8.72 -13.32 3.85
CA TYR A 144 -9.32 -12.36 2.92
C TYR A 144 -10.74 -11.89 3.31
N SER A 145 -11.45 -12.65 4.16
CA SER A 145 -12.76 -12.29 4.71
C SER A 145 -12.70 -11.51 6.03
N GLU A 146 -11.50 -11.22 6.56
CA GLU A 146 -11.31 -10.47 7.80
C GLU A 146 -11.11 -8.98 7.52
N ALA A 147 -12.20 -8.22 7.62
CA ALA A 147 -12.14 -6.76 7.47
C ALA A 147 -11.59 -6.06 8.74
N VAL A 148 -11.72 -6.69 9.92
CA VAL A 148 -11.31 -6.13 11.21
C VAL A 148 -10.67 -7.21 12.07
N ASP A 149 -9.55 -6.89 12.70
CA ASP A 149 -8.93 -7.67 13.77
C ASP A 149 -9.20 -7.01 15.13
N PRO A 150 -9.98 -7.65 16.02
CA PRO A 150 -10.36 -7.05 17.30
C PRO A 150 -9.18 -6.83 18.26
N THR A 151 -8.01 -7.44 18.00
CA THR A 151 -6.81 -7.31 18.83
C THR A 151 -5.84 -6.25 18.32
N LEU A 152 -5.82 -6.00 17.01
CA LEU A 152 -4.89 -5.08 16.36
C LEU A 152 -5.54 -3.77 15.91
N ASP A 153 -6.81 -3.81 15.50
CA ASP A 153 -7.50 -2.64 14.98
C ASP A 153 -8.05 -1.83 16.15
N ARG A 154 -7.36 -0.74 16.47
CA ARG A 154 -7.71 0.18 17.55
C ARG A 154 -8.08 1.54 16.99
N VAL A 155 -9.22 2.06 17.42
CA VAL A 155 -9.56 3.47 17.19
C VAL A 155 -8.64 4.35 18.05
N ALA A 156 -7.80 5.16 17.39
CA ALA A 156 -6.98 6.17 18.04
C ALA A 156 -7.65 7.54 17.90
N CYS A 157 -8.44 7.93 18.90
CA CYS A 157 -8.98 9.28 18.96
C CYS A 157 -7.88 10.25 19.43
N GLY A 158 -7.67 11.34 18.70
CA GLY A 158 -6.76 12.41 19.13
C GLY A 158 -7.23 13.02 20.45
N GLY A 159 -6.29 13.38 21.33
CA GLY A 159 -6.58 13.99 22.64
C GLY A 159 -7.26 15.37 22.58
N ILE A 160 -7.57 15.88 21.37
CA ILE A 160 -8.43 17.04 21.20
C ILE A 160 -9.84 16.60 21.54
N ARG A 161 -10.31 17.00 22.72
CA ARG A 161 -11.74 17.09 23.00
C ARG A 161 -12.34 18.13 22.05
N VAL A 162 -12.62 17.74 20.82
CA VAL A 162 -13.67 18.41 20.04
C VAL A 162 -14.92 18.09 20.86
N GLY A 163 -15.47 19.12 21.52
CA GLY A 163 -16.49 18.94 22.54
C GLY A 163 -17.74 18.25 22.00
N GLY A 164 -17.76 16.92 22.08
CA GLY A 164 -18.95 16.11 21.95
C GLY A 164 -19.49 15.82 23.33
N GLY A 165 -20.78 16.08 23.55
CA GLY A 165 -21.43 15.85 24.83
C GLY A 165 -21.43 14.36 25.21
N PRO A 166 -21.66 14.03 26.50
CA PRO A 166 -21.84 12.64 26.91
C PRO A 166 -23.04 12.03 26.16
N GLY A 167 -22.77 11.13 25.21
CA GLY A 167 -23.77 10.47 24.37
C GLY A 167 -23.41 10.39 22.87
N GLU A 168 -22.47 11.21 22.41
CA GLU A 168 -22.17 11.33 20.97
C GLU A 168 -21.29 10.18 20.44
N GLU A 169 -20.42 9.62 21.29
CA GLU A 169 -19.60 8.45 20.92
C GLU A 169 -20.43 7.18 20.70
N ALA A 170 -21.50 6.97 21.47
CA ALA A 170 -22.40 5.83 21.28
C ALA A 170 -23.20 5.94 19.98
N ALA A 171 -23.67 7.15 19.66
CA ALA A 171 -24.39 7.44 18.43
C ALA A 171 -23.48 7.32 17.19
N TRP A 172 -22.25 7.84 17.27
CA TRP A 172 -21.25 7.67 16.21
C TRP A 172 -20.90 6.20 15.98
N ARG A 173 -20.62 5.44 17.04
CA ARG A 173 -20.33 4.00 16.94
C ARG A 173 -21.47 3.23 16.27
N ALA A 174 -22.72 3.50 16.65
CA ALA A 174 -23.88 2.88 16.04
C ALA A 174 -24.04 3.28 14.55
N GLY A 175 -23.78 4.56 14.22
CA GLY A 175 -23.82 5.06 12.84
C GLY A 175 -22.75 4.43 11.95
N VAL A 176 -21.51 4.30 12.43
CA VAL A 176 -20.42 3.67 11.68
C VAL A 176 -20.69 2.18 11.48
N VAL A 177 -21.11 1.45 12.54
CA VAL A 177 -21.42 0.02 12.43
C VAL A 177 -22.57 -0.23 11.45
N GLY A 178 -23.63 0.59 11.50
CA GLY A 178 -24.75 0.47 10.55
C GLY A 178 -24.34 0.79 9.11
N THR A 179 -23.46 1.77 8.91
CA THR A 179 -22.99 2.15 7.57
C THR A 179 -22.05 1.10 6.99
N VAL A 180 -21.14 0.54 7.80
CA VAL A 180 -20.21 -0.51 7.37
C VAL A 180 -20.93 -1.83 7.11
N GLY A 181 -21.91 -2.22 7.95
CA GLY A 181 -22.69 -3.44 7.73
C GLY A 181 -23.49 -3.43 6.43
N ASN A 182 -23.97 -2.25 6.02
CA ASN A 182 -24.75 -2.07 4.79
C ASN A 182 -23.89 -2.01 3.51
N LEU A 183 -22.55 -2.01 3.65
CA LEU A 183 -21.60 -2.11 2.54
C LEU A 183 -21.13 -3.55 2.30
N THR A 184 -21.48 -4.48 3.20
CA THR A 184 -21.09 -5.90 3.16
C THR A 184 -22.25 -6.84 2.80
N GLU A 185 -23.43 -6.30 2.45
CA GLU A 185 -24.57 -7.05 1.89
C GLU A 185 -24.77 -6.76 0.39
#